data_AF-A0AAP0G253-F1
#
_entry.id   AF-A0AAP0G253-F1
#
_cell.length_a   1.000
_cell.length_b   1.000
_cell.length_c   1.000
_cell.angle_alpha   90.00
_cell.angle_beta   90.00
_cell.angle_gamma   90.00
#
_symmetry.space_group_name_H-M   'P 1'
#
loop_
_entity.id
_entity.type
_entity.pdbx_description
1 polymer ?
#
loop_
_entity_poly.entity_id
_entity_poly.type
_entity_poly.pdbx_seq_one_letter_code
_entity_poly.pdbx_strand_id
1 'polypeptide(L)'
;MREAPQKEDELPIYIRLWEKTRKGKHNEWQDDTSEELYKKLLELHEAQIRENGEDKLTPEEAYTKILGHRSGYILGMGPGPRPSERGRTNIQHLEEKIRAKVEAEMTTRLQEMEDRIKQDFDARVSALLEQRQLEDQADSTN
;
A
#
# COMPACT_ATOMS: atom_id res chain seq x y z
N MET A 1 21.30 42.06 14.37
CA MET A 1 20.07 42.02 13.55
C MET A 1 19.09 41.10 14.28
N ARG A 2 17.88 41.57 14.60
CA ARG A 2 16.87 40.73 15.26
C ARG A 2 16.20 39.88 14.17
N GLU A 3 16.32 38.57 14.26
CA GLU A 3 15.55 37.64 13.43
C GLU A 3 14.07 37.86 13.74
N ALA A 4 13.26 38.07 12.70
CA ALA A 4 11.81 38.11 12.84
C ALA A 4 11.34 36.71 13.25
N PRO A 5 10.51 36.54 14.31
CA PRO A 5 9.92 35.25 14.60
C PRO A 5 9.13 34.79 13.37
N GLN A 6 9.35 33.54 12.98
CA GLN A 6 8.71 32.96 11.82
C GLN A 6 7.19 32.97 12.04
N LYS A 7 6.44 33.61 11.14
CA LYS A 7 4.96 33.68 11.15
C LYS A 7 4.28 32.31 11.14
N GLU A 8 5.05 31.25 10.90
CA GLU A 8 4.55 29.89 10.94
C GLU A 8 4.05 29.51 12.34
N ASP A 9 4.55 30.11 13.43
CA ASP A 9 4.20 29.70 14.79
C ASP A 9 2.91 30.30 15.38
N GLU A 10 2.31 31.31 14.73
CA GLU A 10 1.11 31.99 15.23
C GLU A 10 -0.19 31.21 14.98
N LEU A 11 -0.25 30.39 13.92
CA LEU A 11 -1.47 29.69 13.54
C LEU A 11 -1.65 28.39 14.33
N PRO A 12 -2.88 28.06 14.78
CA PRO A 12 -3.16 26.77 15.42
C PRO A 12 -2.80 25.58 14.54
N ILE A 13 -2.44 24.47 15.20
CA ILE A 13 -2.03 23.22 14.56
C ILE A 13 -3.07 22.74 13.53
N TYR A 14 -4.36 22.92 13.81
CA TYR A 14 -5.44 22.46 12.95
C TYR A 14 -5.56 23.25 11.64
N ILE A 15 -5.23 24.53 11.63
CA ILE A 15 -5.23 25.36 10.41
C ILE A 15 -4.09 24.90 9.49
N ARG A 16 -2.89 24.74 10.07
CA ARG A 16 -1.71 24.25 9.33
C ARG A 16 -1.94 22.86 8.75
N LEU A 17 -2.57 21.97 9.52
CA LEU A 17 -2.89 20.61 9.07
C LEU A 17 -3.90 20.62 7.91
N TRP A 18 -4.90 21.48 7.95
CA TRP A 18 -5.87 21.63 6.85
C TRP A 18 -5.19 22.10 5.57
N GLU A 19 -4.35 23.12 5.68
CA GLU A 19 -3.58 23.64 4.54
C GLU A 19 -2.70 22.56 3.91
N LYS A 20 -1.94 21.82 4.72
CA LYS A 20 -1.05 20.76 4.25
C LYS A 20 -1.80 19.58 3.61
N THR A 21 -3.01 19.27 4.07
CA THR A 21 -3.77 18.12 3.58
C THR A 21 -4.61 18.44 2.34
N ARG A 22 -5.02 19.71 2.17
CA ARG A 22 -5.94 20.15 1.11
C ARG A 22 -5.30 20.95 0.00
N LYS A 23 -4.07 21.43 0.20
CA LYS A 23 -3.29 22.00 -0.90
C LYS A 23 -2.61 20.89 -1.70
N GLY A 24 -2.77 20.95 -3.02
CA GLY A 24 -2.09 20.07 -3.96
C GLY A 24 -0.60 20.39 -4.10
N LYS A 25 0.09 19.65 -4.99
CA LYS A 25 1.53 19.85 -5.27
C LYS A 25 1.87 21.27 -5.79
N HIS A 26 0.89 21.97 -6.37
CA HIS A 26 1.03 23.33 -6.88
C HIS A 26 0.57 24.41 -5.90
N ASN A 27 0.34 24.06 -4.62
CA ASN A 27 -0.17 24.96 -3.58
C ASN A 27 -1.59 25.51 -3.84
N GLU A 28 -2.31 24.92 -4.78
CA GLU A 28 -3.71 25.20 -5.09
C GLU A 28 -4.63 24.36 -4.20
N TRP A 29 -5.79 24.91 -3.84
CA TRP A 29 -6.83 24.17 -3.13
C TRP A 29 -7.37 23.04 -4.02
N GLN A 30 -7.52 21.85 -3.46
CA GLN A 30 -8.07 20.71 -4.21
C GLN A 30 -9.52 20.93 -4.65
N ASP A 31 -10.32 21.62 -3.82
CA ASP A 31 -11.73 21.89 -4.05
C ASP A 31 -12.11 23.27 -3.49
N ASP A 32 -13.10 23.95 -4.07
CA ASP A 32 -13.64 25.23 -3.55
C ASP A 32 -14.12 25.09 -2.10
N THR A 33 -14.70 23.93 -1.77
CA THR A 33 -15.12 23.61 -0.40
C THR A 33 -13.96 23.60 0.60
N SER A 34 -12.74 23.26 0.15
CA SER A 34 -11.56 23.24 1.01
C SER A 34 -11.13 24.65 1.40
N GLU A 35 -11.27 25.61 0.47
CA GLU A 35 -10.98 27.02 0.72
C GLU A 35 -12.02 27.64 1.67
N GLU A 36 -13.31 27.37 1.45
CA GLU A 36 -14.38 27.85 2.34
C GLU A 36 -14.21 27.33 3.78
N LEU A 37 -13.87 26.05 3.92
CA LEU A 37 -13.63 25.43 5.23
C LEU A 37 -12.37 25.99 5.91
N TYR A 38 -11.34 26.33 5.14
CA TYR A 38 -10.16 27.02 5.67
C TYR A 38 -10.51 28.39 6.23
N LYS A 39 -11.34 29.18 5.52
CA LYS A 39 -11.83 30.48 6.01
C LYS A 39 -12.63 30.33 7.31
N LYS A 40 -13.50 29.30 7.40
CA LYS A 40 -14.24 29.00 8.63
C LYS A 40 -13.34 28.60 9.80
N LEU A 41 -12.23 27.88 9.54
CA LEU A 41 -11.25 27.52 10.57
C LEU A 41 -10.53 28.77 11.11
N LEU A 42 -10.21 29.73 10.24
CA LEU A 42 -9.65 31.03 10.65
C LEU A 42 -10.65 31.84 11.49
N GLU A 43 -11.90 31.95 11.04
CA GLU A 43 -12.95 32.65 11.80
C GLU A 43 -13.19 32.01 13.19
N LEU A 44 -13.14 30.68 13.27
CA LEU A 44 -13.25 29.94 14.52
C LEU A 44 -12.08 30.27 15.46
N HIS A 45 -10.86 30.32 14.95
CA HIS A 45 -9.67 30.71 15.71
C HIS A 45 -9.80 32.13 16.26
N GLU A 46 -10.16 33.08 15.40
CA GLU A 46 -10.34 34.49 15.79
C GLU A 46 -11.44 34.66 16.85
N ALA A 47 -12.56 33.95 16.70
CA ALA A 47 -13.63 33.95 17.68
C ALA A 47 -13.18 33.42 19.04
N GLN A 48 -12.35 32.38 19.05
CA GLN A 48 -11.85 31.75 20.27
C GLN A 48 -10.81 32.61 20.98
N ILE A 49 -9.92 33.26 20.25
CA ILE A 49 -9.02 34.27 20.82
C ILE A 49 -9.84 35.42 21.42
N ARG A 50 -10.87 35.90 20.72
CA ARG A 50 -11.68 37.03 21.20
C ARG A 50 -12.46 36.69 22.48
N GLU A 51 -13.00 35.48 22.59
CA GLU A 51 -13.85 35.07 23.71
C GLU A 51 -13.02 34.57 24.91
N ASN A 52 -11.98 33.77 24.66
CA ASN A 52 -11.23 33.06 25.71
C ASN A 52 -9.81 33.59 25.91
N GLY A 53 -9.37 34.57 25.11
CA GLY A 53 -8.02 35.15 25.13
C GLY A 53 -6.94 34.26 24.49
N GLU A 54 -7.19 32.97 24.36
CA GLU A 54 -6.27 31.98 23.80
C GLU A 54 -7.05 30.85 23.10
N ASP A 55 -6.51 30.36 21.99
CA ASP A 55 -7.08 29.20 21.30
C ASP A 55 -6.54 27.89 21.89
N LYS A 56 -7.40 27.21 22.65
CA LYS A 56 -7.11 25.91 23.28
C LYS A 56 -7.76 24.74 22.56
N LEU A 57 -8.32 24.94 21.36
CA LEU A 57 -8.98 23.86 20.63
C LEU A 57 -7.97 22.85 20.13
N THR A 58 -8.29 21.58 20.38
CA THR A 58 -7.63 20.48 19.70
C THR A 58 -8.06 20.44 18.23
N PRO A 59 -7.23 19.89 17.32
CA PRO A 59 -7.63 19.74 15.93
C PRO A 59 -8.91 18.94 15.73
N GLU A 60 -9.16 17.99 16.62
CA GLU A 60 -10.36 17.16 16.59
C GLU A 60 -11.63 17.98 16.89
N GLU A 61 -11.59 18.81 17.93
CA GLU A 61 -12.71 19.67 18.30
C GLU A 61 -12.97 20.76 17.24
N ALA A 62 -11.91 21.38 16.71
CA ALA A 62 -12.01 22.39 15.67
C ALA A 62 -12.66 21.82 14.40
N TYR A 63 -12.21 20.65 13.94
CA TYR A 63 -12.80 19.99 12.78
C TYR A 63 -14.22 19.49 13.05
N THR A 64 -14.51 18.98 14.25
CA THR A 64 -15.86 18.53 14.59
C THR A 64 -16.85 19.69 14.59
N LYS A 65 -16.45 20.89 15.06
CA LYS A 65 -17.30 22.10 15.02
C LYS A 65 -17.65 22.54 13.61
N ILE A 66 -16.72 22.44 12.66
CA ILE A 66 -16.92 22.95 11.30
C ILE A 66 -17.49 21.90 10.35
N LEU A 67 -17.02 20.66 10.45
CA LEU A 67 -17.34 19.56 9.54
C LEU A 67 -18.47 18.67 10.07
N GLY A 68 -18.85 18.84 11.34
CA GLY A 68 -19.77 17.96 12.05
C GLY A 68 -19.16 16.60 12.42
N HIS A 69 -19.96 15.76 13.08
CA HIS A 69 -19.57 14.40 13.41
C HIS A 69 -19.71 13.50 12.17
N ARG A 70 -18.63 12.81 11.78
CA ARG A 70 -18.64 11.91 10.61
C ARG A 70 -18.69 10.45 11.03
N SER A 71 -19.51 9.68 10.32
CA SER A 71 -19.68 8.23 10.55
C SER A 71 -18.52 7.36 10.05
N GLY A 72 -17.51 7.91 9.37
CA GLY A 72 -16.36 7.18 8.82
C GLY A 72 -15.05 7.97 8.86
N TYR A 73 -13.90 7.29 8.96
CA TYR A 73 -12.58 7.92 8.91
C TYR A 73 -12.21 8.37 7.49
N ILE A 74 -11.90 9.65 7.34
CA ILE A 74 -11.33 10.24 6.13
C ILE A 74 -10.03 10.92 6.52
N LEU A 75 -8.93 10.54 5.84
CA LEU A 75 -7.60 11.10 6.11
C LEU A 75 -7.64 12.63 6.00
N GLY A 76 -7.18 13.33 7.04
CA GLY A 76 -7.14 14.80 7.07
C GLY A 76 -8.48 15.49 7.31
N MET A 77 -9.55 14.78 7.73
CA MET A 77 -10.87 15.36 8.03
C MET A 77 -11.25 15.30 9.52
N GLY A 78 -10.29 15.05 10.42
CA GLY A 78 -10.56 14.85 11.85
C GLY A 78 -11.10 13.44 12.18
N PRO A 79 -11.61 13.22 13.41
CA PRO A 79 -11.97 11.90 13.89
C PRO A 79 -13.28 11.41 13.25
N GLY A 80 -13.15 10.43 12.35
CA GLY A 80 -14.19 9.43 12.11
C GLY A 80 -13.71 8.08 12.64
N PRO A 81 -14.60 7.09 12.84
CA PRO A 81 -14.23 5.79 13.40
C PRO A 81 -13.04 5.20 12.64
N ARG A 82 -11.94 4.96 13.36
CA ARG A 82 -10.69 4.43 12.79
C ARG A 82 -11.02 3.22 11.91
N PRO A 83 -10.45 3.13 10.70
CA PRO A 83 -10.63 1.94 9.88
C PRO A 83 -10.18 0.73 10.70
N SER A 84 -11.03 -0.29 10.82
CA SER A 84 -10.62 -1.53 11.47
C SER A 84 -9.40 -2.07 10.71
N GLU A 85 -8.36 -2.51 11.42
CA GLU A 85 -7.09 -2.99 10.84
C GLU A 85 -7.23 -4.18 9.87
N ARG A 86 -8.45 -4.71 9.68
CA ARG A 86 -8.83 -5.75 8.72
C ARG A 86 -8.30 -5.55 7.28
N GLY A 87 -7.96 -4.32 6.89
CA GLY A 87 -7.33 -4.06 5.59
C GLY A 87 -5.93 -4.68 5.44
N ARG A 88 -5.13 -4.74 6.52
CA ARG A 88 -3.77 -5.32 6.48
C ARG A 88 -3.80 -6.84 6.37
N THR A 89 -4.76 -7.48 7.02
CA THR A 89 -4.93 -8.94 7.02
C THR A 89 -5.25 -9.48 5.62
N ASN A 90 -6.00 -8.72 4.82
CA ASN A 90 -6.36 -9.11 3.45
C ASN A 90 -5.16 -9.11 2.49
N ILE A 91 -4.22 -8.17 2.66
CA ILE A 91 -3.02 -8.10 1.81
C ILE A 91 -2.08 -9.27 2.13
N GLN A 92 -1.86 -9.56 3.41
CA GLN A 92 -1.03 -10.70 3.84
C GLN A 92 -1.61 -12.04 3.35
N HIS A 93 -2.93 -12.23 3.46
CA HIS A 93 -3.59 -13.43 2.93
C HIS A 93 -3.49 -13.55 1.40
N LEU A 94 -3.49 -12.42 0.69
CA LEU A 94 -3.33 -12.41 -0.76
C LEU A 94 -1.90 -12.76 -1.17
N GLU A 95 -0.90 -12.22 -0.47
CA GLU A 95 0.53 -12.52 -0.68
C GLU A 95 0.85 -13.99 -0.41
N GLU A 96 0.31 -14.57 0.67
CA GLU A 96 0.44 -16.01 0.97
C GLU A 96 -0.19 -16.88 -0.12
N LYS A 97 -1.38 -16.52 -0.61
CA LYS A 97 -2.04 -17.24 -1.71
C LYS A 97 -1.23 -17.18 -3.01
N ILE A 98 -0.65 -16.02 -3.32
CA ILE A 98 0.19 -15.86 -4.52
C ILE A 98 1.45 -16.72 -4.38
N ARG A 99 2.11 -16.66 -3.22
CA ARG A 99 3.31 -17.47 -2.94
C ARG A 99 3.02 -18.97 -3.09
N ALA A 100 1.96 -19.47 -2.46
CA ALA A 100 1.58 -20.88 -2.52
C ALA A 100 1.28 -21.35 -3.96
N LYS A 101 0.64 -20.50 -4.78
CA LYS A 101 0.40 -20.82 -6.20
C LYS A 101 1.68 -20.92 -7.00
N VAL A 102 2.61 -19.97 -6.81
CA VAL A 102 3.90 -19.96 -7.51
C VAL A 102 4.74 -21.19 -7.13
N GLU A 103 4.77 -21.55 -5.85
CA GLU A 103 5.48 -22.74 -5.38
C GLU A 103 4.90 -24.02 -6.00
N ALA A 104 3.57 -24.17 -6.02
CA ALA A 104 2.92 -25.34 -6.63
C ALA A 104 3.15 -25.44 -8.15
N GLU A 105 3.18 -24.31 -8.86
CA GLU A 105 3.48 -24.29 -10.29
C GLU A 105 4.94 -24.66 -10.56
N MET A 106 5.89 -24.13 -9.77
CA MET A 106 7.30 -24.46 -9.90
C MET A 106 7.59 -25.93 -9.60
N THR A 107 6.99 -26.51 -8.56
CA THR A 107 7.19 -27.93 -8.23
C THR A 107 6.67 -28.85 -9.33
N THR A 108 5.48 -28.56 -9.87
CA THR A 108 4.91 -29.32 -10.99
C THR A 108 5.82 -29.26 -12.21
N ARG A 109 6.31 -28.06 -12.56
CA ARG A 109 7.20 -27.86 -13.71
C ARG A 109 8.55 -28.55 -13.54
N LEU A 110 9.10 -28.56 -12.32
CA LEU A 110 10.33 -29.30 -12.02
C LEU A 110 10.13 -30.81 -12.18
N GLN A 111 9.02 -31.34 -11.69
CA GLN A 111 8.69 -32.76 -11.84
C GLN A 111 8.56 -33.17 -13.30
N GLU A 112 7.85 -32.37 -14.11
CA GLU A 112 7.72 -32.60 -15.56
C GLU A 112 9.08 -32.56 -16.27
N MET A 113 9.96 -31.65 -15.89
CA MET A 113 11.32 -31.60 -16.43
C MET A 113 12.13 -32.82 -16.05
N GLU A 114 12.07 -33.26 -14.80
CA GLU A 114 12.76 -34.47 -14.33
C GLU A 114 12.28 -35.72 -15.07
N ASP A 115 10.96 -35.86 -15.26
CA ASP A 115 10.39 -37.02 -15.95
C ASP A 115 10.77 -37.04 -17.43
N ARG A 116 10.84 -35.88 -18.09
CA ARG A 116 11.38 -35.76 -19.44
C ARG A 116 12.85 -36.17 -19.52
N ILE A 117 13.67 -35.72 -18.58
CA ILE A 117 15.09 -36.08 -18.54
C ILE A 117 15.26 -37.59 -18.33
N LYS A 118 14.47 -38.20 -17.45
CA LYS A 118 14.47 -39.65 -17.24
C LYS A 118 14.08 -40.41 -18.51
N GLN A 119 13.00 -40.00 -19.17
CA GLN A 119 12.57 -40.62 -20.43
C GLN A 119 13.64 -40.53 -21.53
N ASP A 120 14.26 -39.36 -21.70
CA ASP A 120 15.34 -39.18 -22.68
C ASP A 120 16.56 -40.06 -22.35
N PHE A 121 16.88 -40.22 -21.07
CA PHE A 121 17.96 -41.08 -20.63
C PHE A 121 17.65 -42.57 -20.89
N ASP A 122 16.47 -43.03 -20.51
CA ASP A 122 16.02 -44.42 -20.71
C ASP A 122 15.94 -44.79 -22.19
N ALA A 123 15.50 -43.86 -23.05
CA ALA A 123 15.46 -44.04 -24.50
C ALA A 123 16.86 -44.21 -25.10
N ARG A 124 17.86 -43.47 -24.59
CA ARG A 124 19.26 -43.62 -25.03
C ARG A 124 19.86 -44.94 -24.57
N VAL A 125 19.58 -45.35 -23.34
CA VAL A 125 20.08 -46.62 -22.80
C VAL A 125 19.50 -47.80 -23.56
N SER A 126 18.19 -47.79 -23.84
CA SER A 126 17.53 -48.83 -24.64
C SER A 126 18.09 -48.89 -26.07
N ALA A 127 18.26 -47.76 -26.75
CA ALA A 127 18.85 -47.72 -28.09
C ALA A 127 20.28 -48.29 -28.13
N LEU A 128 21.11 -48.00 -27.11
CA LEU A 128 22.47 -48.57 -27.00
C LEU A 128 22.45 -50.08 -26.76
N LEU A 129 21.52 -50.57 -25.93
CA LEU A 129 21.36 -52.01 -25.69
C LEU A 129 20.91 -52.75 -26.95
N GLU A 130 19.99 -52.18 -27.73
CA GLU A 130 19.56 -52.74 -29.01
C GLU A 130 20.70 -52.78 -30.04
N GLN A 131 21.49 -51.71 -30.15
CA GLN A 131 22.68 -51.69 -31.01
C GLN A 131 23.66 -52.80 -30.65
N ARG A 132 23.95 -52.98 -29.35
CA ARG A 132 24.84 -54.05 -28.88
C ARG A 132 24.32 -55.44 -29.21
N GLN A 133 23.01 -55.67 -29.06
CA GLN A 133 22.41 -56.97 -29.39
C GLN A 133 22.47 -57.28 -30.88
N LEU A 134 22.36 -56.26 -31.75
CA LEU A 134 22.51 -56.42 -33.20
C LEU A 134 23.96 -56.72 -33.59
N GLU A 135 24.92 -56.07 -32.93
CA GLU A 135 26.36 -56.35 -33.11
C GLU A 135 26.71 -57.79 -32.69
N ASP A 136 26.27 -58.21 -31.50
CA ASP A 136 26.51 -59.57 -30.98
C ASP A 136 25.87 -60.67 -31.86
N GLN A 137 24.75 -60.37 -32.53
CA GLN A 137 24.10 -61.29 -33.48
C GLN A 137 24.82 -61.36 -34.83
N ALA A 138 25.40 -60.25 -35.30
CA ALA A 138 26.15 -60.19 -36.55
C ALA A 138 27.48 -60.96 -36.47
N ASP A 139 28.18 -60.85 -35.34
CA ASP A 139 29.46 -61.54 -35.09
C ASP A 139 29.31 -63.07 -34.90
N SER A 140 28.11 -63.56 -34.54
CA SER A 140 27.85 -65.00 -34.42
C SER A 140 27.47 -65.68 -35.75
N THR A 141 27.23 -64.92 -36.83
CA THR A 141 26.81 -65.45 -38.14
C THR A 141 27.90 -65.46 -39.22
N ASN A 142 29.13 -65.08 -38.89
CA ASN A 142 30.27 -65.03 -39.81
C ASN A 142 31.36 -66.05 -39.43
#